data_AF-A0A662GHZ5-F1
#
_entry.id   AF-A0A662GHZ5-F1
#
_cell.length_a   1.000
_cell.length_b   1.000
_cell.length_c   1.000
_cell.angle_alpha   90.00
_cell.angle_beta   90.00
_cell.angle_gamma   90.00
#
_symmetry.space_group_name_H-M   'P 1'
#
loop_
_entity.id
_entity.type
_entity.pdbx_description
1 polymer ?
#
loop_
_entity_poly.entity_id
_entity_poly.type
_entity_poly.pdbx_seq_one_letter_code
_entity_poly.pdbx_strand_id
1 'polypeptide(L)'
;MGHSAGGHIVALISYDEKFLNKYSLNTSIIKGLILLDGGGYDIVEIRRSFPVLYSLLYEKAFGDDENILKDASPIYHLDEAEYVPPTLIIYTNWKLAKKGAELLIEKLDNIGASFEVFYAPGKTHTTVNRDIGKPDDKVTKVILEFLERLNKNS
;
A
#
# COMPACT_ATOMS: atom_id res chain seq x y z
N MET A 1 -6.43 6.89 -0.56
CA MET A 1 -5.35 6.79 -1.57
C MET A 1 -4.08 7.44 -1.02
N GLY A 2 -2.90 6.90 -1.33
CA GLY A 2 -1.63 7.51 -0.95
C GLY A 2 -0.48 7.15 -1.90
N HIS A 3 0.47 8.07 -2.07
CA HIS A 3 1.67 7.89 -2.91
C HIS A 3 2.94 7.75 -2.07
N SER A 4 3.89 6.91 -2.49
CA SER A 4 5.19 6.75 -1.81
C SER A 4 5.01 6.42 -0.31
N ALA A 5 5.61 7.19 0.61
CA ALA A 5 5.38 7.08 2.05
C ALA A 5 3.90 7.29 2.44
N GLY A 6 3.15 8.11 1.69
CA GLY A 6 1.71 8.23 1.88
C GLY A 6 0.97 6.92 1.59
N GLY A 7 1.48 6.11 0.64
CA GLY A 7 0.94 4.77 0.34
C GLY A 7 1.13 3.80 1.51
N HIS A 8 2.28 3.86 2.18
CA HIS A 8 2.52 3.13 3.42
C HIS A 8 1.54 3.54 4.53
N ILE A 9 1.41 4.83 4.77
CA ILE A 9 0.55 5.38 5.83
C ILE A 9 -0.90 4.97 5.64
N VAL A 10 -1.46 5.12 4.42
CA VAL A 10 -2.86 4.75 4.20
C VAL A 10 -3.08 3.25 4.26
N ALA A 11 -2.09 2.42 3.90
CA ALA A 11 -2.17 0.98 4.09
C ALA A 11 -2.24 0.63 5.58
N LEU A 12 -1.37 1.24 6.40
CA LEU A 12 -1.35 1.01 7.83
C LEU A 12 -2.68 1.42 8.49
N ILE A 13 -3.20 2.61 8.20
CA ILE A 13 -4.51 3.07 8.71
C ILE A 13 -5.66 2.15 8.27
N SER A 14 -5.54 1.51 7.10
CA SER A 14 -6.60 0.68 6.54
C SER A 14 -6.62 -0.76 7.04
N TYR A 15 -5.46 -1.30 7.41
CA TYR A 15 -5.31 -2.70 7.82
C TYR A 15 -5.13 -2.87 9.32
N ASP A 16 -4.61 -1.84 10.01
CA ASP A 16 -4.45 -1.84 11.46
C ASP A 16 -5.60 -1.08 12.12
N GLU A 17 -6.49 -1.83 12.76
CA GLU A 17 -7.69 -1.30 13.39
C GLU A 17 -7.38 -0.31 14.53
N LYS A 18 -6.18 -0.36 15.11
CA LYS A 18 -5.80 0.49 16.24
C LYS A 18 -5.89 1.98 15.91
N PHE A 19 -5.72 2.37 14.64
CA PHE A 19 -5.77 3.77 14.22
C PHE A 19 -7.19 4.33 14.25
N LEU A 20 -8.18 3.57 13.79
CA LEU A 20 -9.57 4.02 13.75
C LEU A 20 -10.31 3.74 15.07
N ASN A 21 -9.97 2.64 15.76
CA ASN A 21 -10.56 2.29 17.06
C ASN A 21 -10.34 3.38 18.11
N LYS A 22 -9.22 4.11 18.05
CA LYS A 22 -8.95 5.30 18.88
C LYS A 22 -10.03 6.39 18.78
N TYR A 23 -10.77 6.41 17.68
CA TYR A 23 -11.86 7.35 17.42
C TYR A 23 -13.24 6.66 17.42
N SER A 24 -13.33 5.44 17.95
CA SER A 24 -14.56 4.62 17.92
C SER A 24 -15.07 4.35 16.50
N LEU A 25 -14.15 4.23 15.53
CA LEU A 25 -14.43 3.92 14.14
C LEU A 25 -13.87 2.54 13.77
N ASN A 26 -14.52 1.84 12.85
CA ASN A 26 -14.07 0.54 12.32
C ASN A 26 -13.54 0.70 10.88
N THR A 27 -12.59 -0.16 10.47
CA THR A 27 -11.96 -0.12 9.13
C THR A 27 -12.95 -0.30 7.98
N SER A 28 -14.12 -0.88 8.21
CA SER A 28 -15.22 -0.99 7.23
C SER A 28 -15.79 0.34 6.72
N ILE A 29 -15.44 1.48 7.35
CA ILE A 29 -15.74 2.81 6.78
C ILE A 29 -14.92 3.07 5.50
N ILE A 30 -13.78 2.40 5.33
CA ILE A 30 -12.91 2.52 4.17
C ILE A 30 -13.46 1.61 3.07
N LYS A 31 -14.12 2.22 2.08
CA LYS A 31 -14.74 1.47 0.97
C LYS A 31 -13.76 1.01 -0.10
N GLY A 32 -12.55 1.58 -0.12
CA GLY A 32 -11.50 1.13 -1.01
C GLY A 32 -10.18 1.84 -0.73
N LEU A 33 -9.10 1.14 -1.06
CA LEU A 33 -7.73 1.59 -0.84
C LEU A 33 -7.00 1.65 -2.17
N ILE A 34 -6.27 2.75 -2.41
CA ILE A 34 -5.43 2.91 -3.60
C ILE A 34 -4.02 3.22 -3.13
N LEU A 35 -3.11 2.30 -3.46
CA LEU A 35 -1.70 2.35 -3.12
C LEU A 35 -0.91 2.70 -4.36
N LEU A 36 -0.31 3.89 -4.38
CA LEU A 36 0.37 4.41 -5.55
C LEU A 36 1.88 4.40 -5.32
N ASP A 37 2.55 3.40 -5.88
CA ASP A 37 4.00 3.23 -5.87
C ASP A 37 4.61 3.41 -4.47
N GLY A 38 3.90 2.89 -3.47
CA GLY A 38 4.32 2.87 -2.08
C GLY A 38 5.29 1.72 -1.82
N GLY A 39 6.01 1.81 -0.70
CA GLY A 39 6.89 0.77 -0.20
C GLY A 39 6.72 0.64 1.32
N GLY A 40 7.52 -0.20 1.97
CA GLY A 40 7.46 -0.34 3.43
C GLY A 40 6.29 -1.19 3.91
N TYR A 41 5.64 -1.97 3.04
CA TYR A 41 4.57 -2.87 3.45
C TYR A 41 5.09 -3.98 4.38
N ASP A 42 6.34 -4.41 4.14
CA ASP A 42 7.15 -5.22 5.06
C ASP A 42 8.54 -4.59 5.24
N ILE A 43 8.70 -3.83 6.31
CA ILE A 43 9.94 -3.12 6.63
C ILE A 43 11.02 -4.10 7.10
N VAL A 44 10.63 -5.22 7.72
CA VAL A 44 11.57 -6.27 8.17
C VAL A 44 12.25 -6.91 6.96
N GLU A 45 11.47 -7.28 5.95
CA GLU A 45 12.01 -7.85 4.70
C GLU A 45 12.84 -6.82 3.93
N ILE A 46 12.42 -5.55 3.88
CA ILE A 46 13.22 -4.50 3.25
C ILE A 46 14.59 -4.38 3.92
N ARG A 47 14.64 -4.38 5.25
CA ARG A 47 15.91 -4.30 6.00
C ARG A 47 16.82 -5.51 5.72
N ARG A 48 16.26 -6.71 5.58
CA ARG A 48 17.02 -7.94 5.31
C ARG A 48 17.55 -8.01 3.88
N SER A 49 16.74 -7.59 2.91
CA SER A 49 16.96 -7.90 1.49
C SER A 49 17.44 -6.71 0.64
N PHE A 50 17.43 -5.48 1.16
CA PHE A 50 17.86 -4.29 0.40
C PHE A 50 19.19 -3.71 0.88
N PRO A 51 19.92 -3.00 0.00
CA PRO A 51 21.11 -2.26 0.38
C PRO A 51 20.86 -1.30 1.55
N VAL A 52 21.90 -1.08 2.37
CA VAL A 52 21.88 -0.25 3.58
C VAL A 52 21.22 1.11 3.36
N LEU A 53 21.39 1.74 2.19
CA LEU A 53 20.76 3.02 1.88
C LEU A 53 19.23 3.00 2.01
N TYR A 54 18.57 1.90 1.65
CA TYR A 54 17.12 1.74 1.80
C TYR A 54 16.74 1.49 3.26
N SER A 55 17.53 0.66 3.96
CA SER A 55 17.34 0.43 5.41
C SER A 55 17.42 1.72 6.21
N LEU A 56 18.35 2.62 5.88
CA LEU A 56 18.52 3.92 6.55
C LEU A 56 17.29 4.83 6.44
N LEU A 57 16.49 4.71 5.37
CA LEU A 57 15.25 5.48 5.24
C LEU A 57 14.24 5.08 6.31
N TYR A 58 14.12 3.78 6.58
CA TYR A 58 13.19 3.22 7.56
C TYR A 58 13.74 3.29 8.98
N GLU A 59 15.04 3.09 9.18
CA GLU A 59 15.70 3.18 10.48
C GLU A 59 15.54 4.57 11.11
N LYS A 60 15.64 5.64 10.31
CA LYS A 60 15.38 7.01 10.80
C LYS A 60 13.93 7.24 11.25
N ALA A 61 12.98 6.51 10.66
CA ALA A 61 11.55 6.68 10.95
C ALA A 61 11.07 5.77 12.09
N PHE A 62 11.59 4.55 12.17
CA PHE A 62 11.06 3.48 13.02
C PHE A 62 12.10 2.84 13.94
N GLY A 63 13.38 3.22 13.84
CA GLY A 63 14.47 2.59 14.58
C GLY A 63 14.83 1.20 14.05
N ASP A 64 15.42 0.38 14.91
CA ASP A 64 15.96 -0.93 14.57
C ASP A 64 15.34 -2.09 15.37
N ASP A 65 14.38 -1.81 16.25
CA ASP A 65 13.65 -2.84 17.00
C ASP A 65 12.71 -3.61 16.05
N GLU A 66 12.88 -4.93 15.94
CA GLU A 66 12.09 -5.76 15.02
C GLU A 66 10.58 -5.71 15.31
N ASN A 67 10.17 -5.57 16.58
CA ASN A 67 8.75 -5.47 16.91
C ASN A 67 8.16 -4.14 16.45
N ILE A 68 8.93 -3.04 16.57
CA ILE A 68 8.51 -1.74 16.02
C ILE A 68 8.42 -1.81 14.50
N LEU A 69 9.38 -2.47 13.83
CA LEU A 69 9.35 -2.63 12.38
C LEU A 69 8.15 -3.46 11.92
N LYS A 70 7.78 -4.53 12.65
CA LYS A 70 6.57 -5.32 12.40
C LYS A 70 5.31 -4.50 12.63
N ASP A 71 5.22 -3.78 13.75
CA ASP A 71 4.08 -2.92 14.06
C ASP A 71 3.90 -1.80 13.00
N ALA A 72 5.00 -1.28 12.47
CA ALA A 72 5.01 -0.31 11.39
C ALA A 72 4.82 -0.92 9.99
N SER A 73 4.70 -2.24 9.85
CA SER A 73 4.57 -2.94 8.57
C SER A 73 3.12 -3.37 8.33
N PRO A 74 2.39 -2.73 7.38
CA PRO A 74 0.98 -3.03 7.10
C PRO A 74 0.63 -4.51 6.91
N ILE A 75 1.54 -5.34 6.37
CA ILE A 75 1.22 -6.74 6.11
C ILE A 75 0.97 -7.58 7.37
N TYR A 76 1.54 -7.19 8.52
CA TYR A 76 1.43 -7.98 9.75
C TYR A 76 0.07 -7.81 10.43
N HIS A 77 -0.70 -6.78 10.06
CA HIS A 77 -2.03 -6.53 10.60
C HIS A 77 -3.15 -7.18 9.79
N LEU A 78 -2.83 -7.73 8.62
CA LEU A 78 -3.82 -8.31 7.71
C LEU A 78 -4.42 -9.64 8.20
N ASP A 79 -3.70 -10.42 9.01
CA ASP A 79 -4.20 -11.71 9.51
C ASP A 79 -5.30 -11.55 10.57
N GLU A 80 -5.29 -10.43 11.28
CA GLU A 80 -6.19 -10.14 12.40
C GLU A 80 -7.28 -9.13 12.01
N ALA A 81 -7.21 -8.55 10.82
CA ALA A 81 -8.16 -7.55 10.36
C ALA A 81 -9.56 -8.15 10.17
N GLU A 82 -10.57 -7.59 10.86
CA GLU A 82 -11.97 -7.99 10.68
C GLU A 82 -12.49 -7.65 9.27
N TYR A 83 -11.93 -6.60 8.67
CA TYR A 83 -12.26 -6.14 7.34
C TYR A 83 -11.01 -5.64 6.61
N VAL A 84 -10.80 -6.15 5.41
CA VAL A 84 -9.77 -5.68 4.47
C VAL A 84 -10.47 -4.98 3.30
N PRO A 85 -10.26 -3.66 3.10
CA PRO A 85 -10.88 -2.96 1.99
C PRO A 85 -10.39 -3.51 0.65
N PRO A 86 -11.25 -3.52 -0.40
CA PRO A 86 -10.78 -3.75 -1.76
C PRO A 86 -9.61 -2.82 -2.07
N THR A 87 -8.51 -3.38 -2.57
CA THR A 87 -7.25 -2.63 -2.70
C THR A 87 -6.75 -2.61 -4.14
N LEU A 88 -6.55 -1.42 -4.68
CA LEU A 88 -5.84 -1.21 -5.93
C LEU A 88 -4.36 -0.90 -5.65
N ILE A 89 -3.48 -1.77 -6.13
CA ILE A 89 -2.03 -1.66 -6.00
C ILE A 89 -1.45 -1.25 -7.34
N ILE A 90 -0.96 -0.01 -7.42
CA ILE A 90 -0.25 0.50 -8.59
C ILE A 90 1.22 0.62 -8.25
N TYR A 91 2.11 0.09 -9.08
CA TYR A 91 3.56 0.20 -8.85
C TYR A 91 4.34 0.37 -10.16
N THR A 92 5.53 0.95 -10.05
CA THR A 92 6.47 1.20 -11.15
C THR A 92 7.61 0.19 -11.13
N ASN A 93 8.63 0.39 -11.97
CA ASN A 93 9.83 -0.45 -11.96
C ASN A 93 10.82 -0.10 -10.84
N TRP A 94 10.47 0.84 -9.95
CA TRP A 94 11.32 1.16 -8.81
C TRP A 94 11.40 -0.06 -7.87
N LYS A 95 12.63 -0.55 -7.64
CA LYS A 95 12.87 -1.83 -6.95
C LYS A 95 12.15 -1.95 -5.60
N LEU A 96 12.16 -0.87 -4.82
CA LEU A 96 11.54 -0.86 -3.50
C LEU A 96 10.01 -1.01 -3.58
N ALA A 97 9.37 -0.19 -4.41
CA ALA A 97 7.91 -0.23 -4.59
C ALA A 97 7.46 -1.55 -5.23
N LYS A 98 8.20 -2.05 -6.22
CA LYS A 98 7.91 -3.34 -6.87
C LYS A 98 7.94 -4.49 -5.87
N LYS A 99 9.01 -4.62 -5.07
CA LYS A 99 9.12 -5.70 -4.08
C LYS A 99 8.06 -5.55 -2.98
N GLY A 100 7.79 -4.33 -2.53
CA GLY A 100 6.71 -4.07 -1.57
C GLY A 100 5.35 -4.53 -2.12
N ALA A 101 5.03 -4.17 -3.37
CA ALA A 101 3.80 -4.59 -4.03
C ALA A 101 3.71 -6.11 -4.13
N GLU A 102 4.77 -6.80 -4.54
CA GLU A 102 4.81 -8.27 -4.63
C GLU A 102 4.50 -8.94 -3.28
N LEU A 103 5.14 -8.49 -2.19
CA LEU A 103 4.90 -9.03 -0.85
C LEU A 103 3.46 -8.79 -0.37
N LEU A 104 2.93 -7.59 -0.64
CA LEU A 104 1.55 -7.27 -0.26
C LEU A 104 0.53 -8.07 -1.08
N ILE A 105 0.77 -8.24 -2.38
CA ILE A 105 -0.08 -9.06 -3.27
C ILE A 105 -0.14 -10.49 -2.77
N GLU A 106 1.02 -11.09 -2.49
CA GLU A 106 1.10 -12.45 -1.94
C GLU A 106 0.31 -12.57 -0.62
N LYS A 107 0.46 -11.59 0.28
CA LYS A 107 -0.27 -11.58 1.55
C LYS A 107 -1.78 -11.49 1.36
N LEU A 108 -2.25 -10.58 0.50
CA LEU A 108 -3.67 -10.38 0.23
C LEU A 108 -4.30 -11.60 -0.45
N ASP A 109 -3.58 -12.24 -1.37
CA ASP A 109 -4.02 -13.48 -2.02
C ASP A 109 -4.16 -14.64 -1.02
N ASN A 110 -3.17 -14.82 -0.14
CA ASN A 110 -3.17 -15.86 0.87
C ASN A 110 -4.36 -15.79 1.84
N ILE A 111 -4.84 -14.60 2.16
CA ILE A 111 -6.01 -14.39 3.04
C ILE A 111 -7.34 -14.27 2.27
N GLY A 112 -7.30 -14.37 0.93
CA GLY A 112 -8.49 -14.24 0.08
C GLY A 112 -9.08 -12.84 0.03
N ALA A 113 -8.29 -11.79 0.30
CA ALA A 113 -8.74 -10.41 0.23
C ALA A 113 -8.95 -9.95 -1.22
N SER A 114 -9.89 -9.03 -1.44
CA SER A 114 -10.12 -8.46 -2.77
C SER A 114 -9.03 -7.44 -3.11
N PHE A 115 -8.30 -7.66 -4.20
CA PHE A 115 -7.32 -6.71 -4.67
C PHE A 115 -7.19 -6.69 -6.18
N GLU A 116 -6.56 -5.63 -6.68
CA GLU A 116 -6.26 -5.41 -8.07
C GLU A 116 -4.87 -4.83 -8.23
N VAL A 117 -4.26 -5.14 -9.37
CA VAL A 117 -2.85 -4.81 -9.60
C VAL A 117 -2.68 -4.13 -10.94
N PHE A 118 -1.93 -3.03 -10.94
CA PHE A 118 -1.51 -2.38 -12.16
C PHE A 118 -0.03 -2.00 -12.08
N TYR A 119 0.79 -2.74 -12.84
CA TYR A 119 2.13 -2.27 -13.16
C TYR A 119 2.01 -1.10 -14.14
N ALA A 120 2.64 0.04 -13.82
CA ALA A 120 2.60 1.26 -14.62
C ALA A 120 3.85 1.37 -15.52
N PRO A 121 3.88 0.72 -16.71
CA PRO A 121 5.06 0.68 -17.56
C PRO A 121 5.42 2.09 -18.04
N GLY A 122 6.72 2.41 -18.02
CA GLY A 122 7.25 3.70 -18.45
C GLY A 122 7.01 4.85 -17.47
N LYS A 123 6.30 4.61 -16.36
CA LYS A 123 6.22 5.57 -15.26
C LYS A 123 7.42 5.45 -14.33
N THR A 124 7.82 6.57 -13.76
CA THR A 124 8.78 6.65 -12.65
C THR A 124 8.04 6.89 -11.35
N HIS A 125 8.74 6.76 -10.23
CA HIS A 125 8.19 7.05 -8.91
C HIS A 125 7.50 8.42 -8.82
N THR A 126 8.01 9.43 -9.53
CA THR A 126 7.38 10.76 -9.56
C THR A 126 6.24 10.85 -10.58
N THR A 127 6.43 10.32 -11.79
CA THR A 127 5.46 10.53 -12.87
C THR A 127 4.18 9.73 -12.69
N VAL A 128 4.23 8.62 -11.96
CA VAL A 128 3.04 7.81 -11.62
C VAL A 128 2.01 8.61 -10.81
N ASN A 129 2.45 9.59 -10.02
CA ASN A 129 1.59 10.48 -9.23
C ASN A 129 1.29 11.79 -9.94
N ARG A 130 2.33 12.47 -10.43
CA ARG A 130 2.21 13.81 -11.00
C ARG A 130 1.33 13.85 -12.26
N ASP A 131 1.29 12.77 -13.02
CA ASP A 131 0.57 12.73 -14.29
C ASP A 131 -0.90 12.32 -14.14
N ILE A 132 -1.36 12.00 -12.92
CA ILE A 132 -2.76 11.70 -12.67
C ILE A 132 -3.63 12.90 -13.09
N GLY A 133 -4.71 12.62 -13.82
CA GLY A 133 -5.62 13.63 -14.37
C GLY A 133 -5.19 14.18 -15.73
N LYS A 134 -4.00 13.84 -16.25
CA LYS A 134 -3.64 14.21 -17.62
C LYS A 134 -4.46 13.42 -18.65
N PRO A 135 -4.72 14.00 -19.83
CA PRO A 135 -5.34 13.26 -20.94
C PRO A 135 -4.60 11.97 -21.24
N ASP A 136 -5.36 10.90 -21.49
CA ASP A 136 -4.88 9.56 -21.87
C ASP A 136 -3.93 8.87 -20.86
N ASP A 137 -3.83 9.39 -19.63
CA ASP A 137 -3.02 8.76 -18.60
C ASP A 137 -3.66 7.44 -18.13
N LYS A 138 -2.94 6.34 -18.36
CA LYS A 138 -3.42 4.99 -18.02
C LYS A 138 -3.64 4.79 -16.51
N VAL A 139 -2.83 5.42 -15.66
CA VAL A 139 -2.98 5.30 -14.20
C VAL A 139 -4.29 5.95 -13.76
N THR A 140 -4.62 7.11 -14.32
CA THR A 140 -5.90 7.80 -14.09
C THR A 140 -7.08 6.93 -14.48
N LYS A 141 -7.04 6.32 -15.68
CA LYS A 141 -8.10 5.41 -16.13
C LYS A 141 -8.32 4.24 -15.17
N VAL A 142 -7.25 3.57 -14.75
CA VAL A 142 -7.32 2.44 -13.81
C VAL A 142 -7.90 2.86 -12.46
N ILE A 143 -7.50 4.03 -11.94
CA ILE A 143 -8.07 4.58 -10.70
C ILE A 143 -9.58 4.80 -10.83
N LEU A 144 -10.03 5.44 -11.92
CA LEU A 144 -11.45 5.71 -12.13
C LEU A 144 -12.26 4.43 -12.29
N GLU A 145 -11.77 3.44 -13.05
CA GLU A 145 -12.43 2.14 -13.23
C GLU A 145 -12.53 1.35 -11.92
N PHE A 146 -11.54 1.46 -11.04
CA PHE A 146 -11.60 0.91 -9.68
C PHE A 146 -12.69 1.61 -8.85
N LEU A 147 -12.69 2.94 -8.79
CA LEU A 147 -13.68 3.71 -8.05
C LEU A 147 -15.12 3.45 -8.55
N GLU A 148 -15.32 3.36 -9.87
CA GLU A 148 -16.61 3.03 -10.45
C GLU A 148 -17.12 1.65 -10.03
N ARG A 149 -16.25 0.64 -9.90
CA ARG A 149 -16.65 -0.68 -9.43
C ARG A 149 -17.01 -0.69 -7.95
N LEU A 150 -16.27 0.04 -7.12
CA LEU A 150 -16.63 0.19 -5.71
C LEU A 150 -18.03 0.77 -5.57
N ASN A 151 -18.39 1.78 -6.37
CA ASN A 151 -19.71 2.40 -6.35
C ASN A 151 -20.84 1.47 -6.83
N LYS A 152 -20.56 0.50 -7.72
CA LYS A 152 -21.56 -0.47 -8.19
C LYS A 152 -21.84 -1.59 -7.19
N ASN A 153 -20.90 -1.84 -6.27
CA ASN A 153 -20.95 -2.91 -5.28
C ASN A 153 -21.27 -2.38 -3.86
N SER A 154 -21.51 -1.07 -3.71
CA SER A 154 -21.90 -0.41 -2.45
C SER A 154 -23.42 -0.24 -2.36
#